data_AF-A0A3A4IXP1-F1
#
_entry.id   AF-A0A3A4IXP1-F1
#
_cell.length_a   1.000
_cell.length_b   1.000
_cell.length_c   1.000
_cell.angle_alpha   90.00
_cell.angle_beta   90.00
_cell.angle_gamma   90.00
#
_symmetry.space_group_name_H-M   'P 1'
#
loop_
_entity.id
_entity.type
_entity.pdbx_description
1 polymer ?
#
loop_
_entity_poly.entity_id
_entity_poly.type
_entity_poly.pdbx_seq_one_letter_code
_entity_poly.pdbx_strand_id
1 'polypeptide(L)'
;MSKINSFARKFHRILVLIIVFLGLCMSITGLLLKFPSLTENYLKFIDLDFIRFLHNKLSVYFAVVLLAMMLTGSWMYFYPLWQERRQKRENSNSIPPKVEE
;
A
#
# COMPACT_ATOMS: atom_id res chain seq x y z
N MET A 1 9.51 -21.33 9.72
CA MET A 1 8.99 -19.99 9.35
C MET A 1 7.77 -20.17 8.46
N SER A 2 6.59 -19.71 8.88
CA SER A 2 5.34 -19.95 8.14
C SER A 2 5.39 -19.33 6.75
N LYS A 3 5.13 -20.13 5.71
CA LYS A 3 5.15 -19.74 4.29
C LYS A 3 4.28 -18.51 4.00
N ILE A 4 3.26 -18.27 4.83
CA ILE A 4 2.30 -17.17 4.79
C ILE A 4 2.98 -15.79 4.94
N ASN A 5 3.94 -15.65 5.87
CA ASN A 5 4.61 -14.35 6.10
C ASN A 5 5.52 -13.94 4.94
N SER A 6 6.11 -14.91 4.26
CA SER A 6 6.95 -14.64 3.09
C SER A 6 6.10 -14.31 1.87
N PHE A 7 4.91 -14.92 1.74
CA PHE A 7 3.96 -14.59 0.69
C PHE A 7 3.40 -13.16 0.83
N ALA A 8 2.95 -12.78 2.03
CA ALA A 8 2.45 -11.43 2.32
C ALA A 8 3.48 -10.35 1.98
N ARG A 9 4.76 -10.57 2.31
CA ARG A 9 5.88 -9.67 1.97
C ARG A 9 6.08 -9.50 0.47
N LYS A 10 6.04 -10.58 -0.30
CA LYS A 10 6.18 -10.53 -1.76
C LYS A 10 4.99 -9.82 -2.40
N PHE A 11 3.78 -10.12 -1.95
CA PHE A 11 2.56 -9.49 -2.43
C PHE A 11 2.56 -7.98 -2.15
N HIS A 12 2.92 -7.58 -0.92
CA HIS A 12 3.05 -6.17 -0.57
C HIS A 12 4.08 -5.43 -1.44
N ARG A 13 5.24 -6.02 -1.74
CA ARG A 13 6.21 -5.40 -2.67
C ARG A 13 5.65 -5.20 -4.08
N ILE A 14 4.84 -6.14 -4.58
CA ILE A 14 4.18 -6.01 -5.88
C ILE A 14 3.13 -4.87 -5.84
N LEU A 15 2.32 -4.80 -4.78
CA LEU A 15 1.39 -3.69 -4.54
C LEU A 15 2.10 -2.33 -4.50
N VAL A 16 3.26 -2.25 -3.84
CA VAL A 16 4.08 -1.03 -3.80
C VAL A 16 4.54 -0.64 -5.21
N LEU A 17 4.98 -1.59 -6.02
CA LEU A 17 5.42 -1.29 -7.39
C LEU A 17 4.25 -0.82 -8.27
N ILE A 18 3.09 -1.47 -8.15
CA ILE A 18 1.86 -1.09 -8.84
C ILE A 18 1.44 0.33 -8.43
N ILE A 19 1.46 0.66 -7.14
CA ILE A 19 1.02 1.98 -6.69
C ILE A 19 1.98 3.10 -7.06
N VAL A 20 3.28 2.82 -7.11
CA VAL A 20 4.27 3.77 -7.64
C VAL A 20 3.96 4.05 -9.12
N PHE A 21 3.70 3.03 -9.92
CA PHE A 21 3.34 3.19 -11.32
C PHE A 21 2.03 3.99 -11.50
N LEU A 22 0.95 3.61 -10.80
CA LEU A 22 -0.33 4.34 -10.85
C LEU A 22 -0.18 5.78 -10.35
N GLY A 23 0.60 6.00 -9.29
CA GLY A 23 0.87 7.33 -8.73
C GLY A 23 1.60 8.22 -9.71
N LEU A 24 2.53 7.66 -10.49
CA LEU A 24 3.25 8.38 -11.54
C LEU A 24 2.29 8.82 -12.66
N CYS A 25 1.43 7.92 -13.13
CA CYS A 25 0.39 8.26 -14.11
C CYS A 25 -0.61 9.30 -13.56
N MET A 26 -1.02 9.18 -12.30
CA MET A 26 -1.90 10.15 -11.63
C MET A 26 -1.26 11.53 -11.49
N SER A 27 0.04 11.57 -11.17
CA SER A 27 0.79 12.81 -11.05
C SER A 27 0.92 13.51 -12.41
N ILE A 28 1.24 12.76 -13.47
CA ILE A 28 1.31 13.28 -14.84
C ILE A 28 -0.05 13.85 -15.26
N THR A 29 -1.12 13.05 -15.16
CA THR A 29 -2.47 13.51 -15.54
C THR A 29 -2.96 14.71 -14.71
N GLY A 30 -2.61 14.76 -13.41
CA GLY A 30 -2.91 15.90 -12.54
C GLY A 30 -2.14 17.16 -12.92
N LEU A 31 -0.87 17.03 -13.33
CA LEU A 31 -0.07 18.16 -13.83
C LEU A 31 -0.62 18.69 -15.16
N LEU A 32 -1.02 17.81 -16.09
CA LEU A 32 -1.65 18.21 -17.35
C LEU A 32 -2.97 18.97 -17.13
N LEU A 33 -3.75 18.56 -16.14
CA LEU A 33 -4.99 19.28 -15.76
C LEU A 33 -4.70 20.63 -15.07
N LYS A 34 -3.63 20.72 -14.29
CA LYS A 34 -3.25 21.94 -13.59
C LYS A 34 -2.66 23.00 -14.50
N PHE A 35 -1.97 22.59 -15.58
CA PHE A 35 -1.33 23.48 -16.54
C PHE A 35 -1.94 23.27 -17.95
N PRO A 36 -3.17 23.76 -18.20
CA PRO A 36 -3.82 23.61 -19.50
C PRO A 36 -3.00 24.22 -20.64
N SER A 37 -2.17 25.23 -20.37
CA SER A 37 -1.23 25.81 -21.34
C SER A 37 -0.21 24.80 -21.88
N LEU A 38 0.15 23.76 -21.12
CA LEU A 38 1.01 22.68 -21.64
C LEU A 38 0.23 21.79 -22.60
N THR A 39 -1.03 21.50 -22.29
CA THR A 39 -1.89 20.67 -23.13
C THR A 39 -2.25 21.37 -24.43
N GLU A 40 -2.62 22.65 -24.38
CA GLU A 40 -2.98 23.44 -25.57
C GLU A 40 -1.78 23.70 -26.51
N ASN A 41 -0.56 23.81 -25.97
CA ASN A 41 0.62 24.10 -26.78
C ASN A 41 1.36 22.84 -27.26
N TYR A 42 1.43 21.78 -26.46
CA TYR A 42 2.20 20.56 -26.79
C TYR A 42 1.34 19.34 -27.13
N LEU A 43 0.08 19.30 -26.69
CA LEU A 43 -0.81 18.14 -26.81
C LEU A 43 -2.15 18.53 -27.44
N LYS A 44 -2.14 19.26 -28.55
CA LYS A 44 -3.36 19.64 -29.31
C LYS A 44 -4.27 18.47 -29.72
N PHE A 45 -3.74 17.24 -29.72
CA PHE A 45 -4.49 16.03 -30.07
C PHE A 45 -5.21 15.39 -28.88
N ILE A 46 -4.91 15.79 -27.64
CA ILE A 46 -5.50 15.20 -26.44
C ILE A 46 -6.49 16.17 -25.84
N ASP A 47 -7.76 15.78 -25.86
CA ASP A 47 -8.84 16.58 -25.29
C ASP A 47 -8.73 16.65 -23.76
N LEU A 48 -8.97 17.84 -23.20
CA LEU A 48 -8.87 18.08 -21.76
C LEU A 48 -9.88 17.21 -21.00
N ASP A 49 -11.06 17.01 -21.57
CA ASP A 49 -12.13 16.19 -21.00
C ASP A 49 -11.73 14.71 -20.93
N PHE A 50 -10.96 14.21 -21.91
CA PHE A 50 -10.43 12.85 -21.88
C PHE A 50 -9.41 12.68 -20.74
N ILE A 51 -8.49 13.64 -20.56
CA ILE A 51 -7.51 13.61 -19.47
C ILE A 51 -8.22 13.65 -18.12
N ARG A 52 -9.28 14.46 -18.00
CA ARG A 52 -10.08 14.58 -16.78
C ARG A 52 -10.80 13.27 -16.44
N PHE A 53 -11.41 12.64 -17.44
CA PHE A 53 -12.03 11.33 -17.29
C PHE A 53 -11.01 10.27 -16.85
N LEU A 54 -9.85 10.23 -17.51
CA LEU A 54 -8.79 9.28 -17.22
C LEU A 54 -8.23 9.47 -15.80
N HIS A 55 -7.94 10.71 -15.40
CA HIS A 55 -7.46 11.05 -14.06
C HIS A 55 -8.46 10.63 -12.98
N ASN A 56 -9.75 10.90 -13.19
CA ASN A 56 -10.78 10.56 -12.21
C ASN A 56 -10.94 9.04 -12.06
N LYS A 57 -10.88 8.29 -13.16
CA LYS A 57 -10.91 6.82 -13.12
C LYS A 57 -9.67 6.25 -12.46
N LEU A 58 -8.47 6.71 -12.83
CA LEU A 58 -7.22 6.26 -12.21
C LEU A 58 -7.20 6.59 -10.71
N SER A 59 -7.77 7.72 -10.28
CA SER A 59 -7.84 8.11 -8.87
C SER A 59 -8.55 7.06 -8.02
N VAL A 60 -9.69 6.55 -8.51
CA VAL A 60 -10.46 5.51 -7.80
C VAL A 60 -9.64 4.22 -7.67
N TYR A 61 -9.00 3.78 -8.76
CA TYR A 61 -8.14 2.59 -8.72
C TYR A 61 -6.93 2.79 -7.79
N PHE A 62 -6.30 3.96 -7.85
CA PHE A 62 -5.19 4.33 -6.99
C PHE A 62 -5.59 4.29 -5.52
N ALA A 63 -6.75 4.85 -5.16
CA ALA A 63 -7.26 4.84 -3.79
C ALA A 63 -7.51 3.41 -3.27
N VAL A 64 -8.10 2.54 -4.08
CA VAL A 64 -8.34 1.13 -3.71
C VAL A 64 -7.02 0.38 -3.50
N VAL A 65 -6.05 0.55 -4.40
CA VAL A 65 -4.72 -0.08 -4.27
C VAL A 65 -3.97 0.49 -3.06
N LEU A 66 -4.09 1.79 -2.78
CA LEU A 66 -3.49 2.44 -1.61
C LEU A 66 -4.04 1.84 -0.32
N LEU A 67 -5.37 1.67 -0.24
CA LEU A 67 -6.03 1.08 0.91
C LEU A 67 -5.57 -0.37 1.11
N ALA A 68 -5.50 -1.17 0.05
CA ALA A 68 -4.98 -2.54 0.13
C ALA A 68 -3.49 -2.58 0.56
N MET A 69 -2.66 -1.66 0.06
CA MET A 69 -1.26 -1.54 0.45
C MET A 69 -1.12 -1.16 1.93
N MET A 70 -1.95 -0.23 2.40
CA MET A 70 -1.98 0.22 3.78
C MET A 70 -2.42 -0.91 4.74
N LEU A 71 -3.44 -1.71 4.36
CA LEU A 71 -3.87 -2.89 5.13
C LEU A 71 -2.78 -3.97 5.18
N THR A 72 -2.17 -4.29 4.04
CA THR A 72 -1.11 -5.32 3.98
C THR A 72 0.16 -4.88 4.72
N GLY A 73 0.54 -3.60 4.62
CA GLY A 73 1.65 -3.01 5.37
C GLY A 73 1.39 -3.02 6.87
N SER A 74 0.18 -2.63 7.29
CA SER A 74 -0.25 -2.69 8.70
C SER A 74 -0.19 -4.12 9.22
N TRP A 75 -0.74 -5.09 8.48
CA TRP A 75 -0.68 -6.50 8.86
C TRP A 75 0.76 -6.98 9.04
N MET A 76 1.66 -6.63 8.13
CA MET A 76 3.06 -7.00 8.21
C MET A 76 3.77 -6.39 9.42
N TYR A 77 3.35 -5.21 9.87
CA TYR A 77 3.90 -4.53 11.04
C TYR A 77 3.33 -5.10 12.36
N PHE A 78 2.02 -5.31 12.44
CA PHE A 78 1.34 -5.78 13.66
C PHE A 78 1.52 -7.29 13.91
N TYR A 79 1.62 -8.11 12.86
CA TYR A 79 1.75 -9.57 12.99
C TYR A 79 2.96 -10.03 13.84
N PRO A 80 4.21 -9.56 13.62
CA PRO A 80 5.34 -9.97 14.45
C PRO A 80 5.20 -9.52 15.91
N LEU A 81 4.71 -8.29 16.13
CA LEU A 81 4.44 -7.76 17.48
C LEU A 81 3.39 -8.61 18.23
N TRP A 82 2.38 -9.10 17.52
CA TRP A 82 1.37 -9.97 18.11
C TRP A 82 1.92 -11.37 18.44
N GLN A 83 2.75 -11.96 17.57
CA GLN A 83 3.39 -13.24 17.85
C GLN A 83 4.34 -13.17 19.04
N GLU A 84 5.15 -12.11 19.15
CA GLU A 84 6.08 -11.91 20.26
C GLU A 84 5.34 -11.81 21.60
N ARG A 85 4.22 -11.08 21.63
CA ARG A 85 3.36 -10.99 22.83
C ARG A 85 2.72 -12.32 23.21
N ARG A 86 2.34 -13.17 22.24
CA ARG A 86 1.81 -14.52 22.53
C ARG A 86 2.88 -15.44 23.10
N GLN A 87 4.06 -15.51 22.48
CA GLN A 87 5.16 -16.35 22.97
C GLN A 87 5.62 -15.95 24.37
N LYS A 88 5.66 -14.64 24.67
CA LYS A 88 6.02 -14.16 26.01
C LYS A 88 5.01 -14.59 27.09
N ARG A 89 3.71 -14.66 26.75
CA ARG A 89 2.67 -15.14 27.69
C ARG A 89 2.74 -16.65 27.91
N GLU A 90 3.00 -17.42 26.87
CA GLU A 90 3.15 -18.88 26.96
C GLU A 90 4.37 -19.26 27.81
N ASN A 91 5.51 -18.60 27.58
CA ASN A 91 6.75 -18.85 28.33
C ASN A 91 6.66 -18.39 29.80
N SER A 92 5.83 -17.38 30.09
CA SER A 92 5.56 -16.93 31.48
C SER A 92 4.71 -17.93 32.26
N ASN A 93 3.81 -18.67 31.59
CA ASN A 93 2.93 -19.65 32.23
C ASN A 93 3.61 -21.03 32.40
N SER A 94 4.71 -21.29 31.71
CA SER A 94 5.48 -22.54 31.82
C SER A 94 6.54 -22.53 32.92
N ILE A 95 6.78 -21.40 33.57
CA ILE A 95 7.68 -21.32 34.73
C ILE A 95 6.82 -21.61 35.97
N PRO A 96 6.96 -22.79 36.63
CA PRO A 96 6.24 -23.03 37.87
C PRO A 96 6.67 -21.99 38.92
N PRO A 97 5.77 -21.52 39.78
CA PRO A 97 6.15 -20.63 40.87
C PRO A 97 7.27 -21.31 41.66
N LYS A 98 8.38 -20.60 41.87
CA LYS A 98 9.39 -21.03 42.83
C LYS A 98 8.67 -21.15 44.17
N VAL A 99 8.48 -22.38 44.62
CA VAL A 99 8.08 -22.65 46.00
C VAL A 99 9.31 -22.27 46.82
N GLU A 100 9.27 -21.09 47.43
CA GLU A 100 10.23 -20.72 48.46
C GLU A 100 9.87 -21.54 49.71
N GLU A 101 10.75 -22.52 49.96
CA GLU A 101 10.99 -23.32 51.17
C GLU A 101 9.96 -24.39 51.59
#